data_AF-A0A7C1KBU8-F1
#
_entry.id   AF-A0A7C1KBU8-F1
#
_cell.length_a   1.000
_cell.length_b   1.000
_cell.length_c   1.000
_cell.angle_alpha   90.00
_cell.angle_beta   90.00
_cell.angle_gamma   90.00
#
_symmetry.space_group_name_H-M   'P 1'
#
loop_
_entity.id
_entity.type
_entity.pdbx_description
1 polymer ?
#
loop_
_entity_poly.entity_id
_entity_poly.type
_entity_poly.pdbx_seq_one_letter_code
_entity_poly.pdbx_strand_id
1 'polypeptide(L)'
;MGRWLSAEQVRAVAAVMRLFVEDDLANGVSPTRGLWCDACERVRPAPGFIRYEQRQVCNACATEYEIQRARGLVRSIKEYLTAIRARRNAERP
;
A
#
# COMPACT_ATOMS: atom_id res chain seq x y z
N MET A 1 -4.97 -19.34 9.37
CA MET A 1 -3.51 -19.36 9.48
C MET A 1 -2.93 -18.59 8.31
N GLY A 2 -1.90 -17.77 8.56
CA GLY A 2 -1.17 -17.10 7.48
C GLY A 2 -0.18 -18.05 6.79
N ARG A 3 0.36 -17.63 5.65
CA ARG A 3 1.44 -18.31 4.91
C ARG A 3 2.67 -17.42 4.80
N TRP A 4 3.84 -18.04 4.78
CA TRP A 4 5.07 -17.34 4.44
C TRP A 4 5.14 -17.09 2.92
N LEU A 5 5.72 -15.96 2.55
CA LEU A 5 6.10 -15.68 1.17
C LEU A 5 7.62 -15.71 1.09
N SER A 6 8.17 -16.34 0.07
CA SER A 6 9.59 -16.27 -0.24
C SER A 6 9.99 -14.83 -0.57
N ALA A 7 11.29 -14.52 -0.45
CA ALA A 7 11.80 -13.21 -0.84
C ALA A 7 11.51 -12.90 -2.32
N GLU A 8 11.50 -13.91 -3.18
CA GLU A 8 11.17 -13.77 -4.60
C GLU A 8 9.68 -13.46 -4.81
N GLN A 9 8.78 -14.11 -4.08
CA GLN A 9 7.35 -13.80 -4.12
C GLN A 9 7.07 -12.35 -3.66
N VAL A 10 7.76 -11.89 -2.62
CA VAL A 10 7.67 -10.49 -2.16
C VAL A 10 8.18 -9.53 -3.25
N ARG A 11 9.32 -9.84 -3.89
CA ARG A 11 9.85 -9.04 -5.00
C ARG A 11 8.90 -9.01 -6.18
N ALA A 12 8.28 -10.14 -6.52
CA ALA A 12 7.31 -10.22 -7.62
C ALA A 12 6.09 -9.33 -7.37
N VAL A 13 5.53 -9.35 -6.14
CA VAL A 13 4.45 -8.42 -5.76
C VAL A 13 4.92 -6.98 -5.90
N ALA A 14 6.07 -6.62 -5.33
CA ALA A 14 6.58 -5.25 -5.42
C ALA A 14 6.84 -4.80 -6.87
N ALA A 15 7.33 -5.69 -7.73
CA ALA A 15 7.55 -5.41 -9.16
C ALA A 15 6.22 -5.12 -9.88
N VAL A 16 5.19 -5.93 -9.66
CA VAL A 16 3.85 -5.69 -10.22
C VAL A 16 3.29 -4.36 -9.70
N MET A 17 3.44 -4.08 -8.41
CA MET A 17 2.94 -2.83 -7.82
C MET A 17 3.63 -1.59 -8.39
N ARG A 18 4.91 -1.71 -8.79
CA ARG A 18 5.66 -0.63 -9.42
C ARG A 18 5.12 -0.27 -10.80
N LEU A 19 4.52 -1.22 -11.53
CA LEU A 19 3.94 -0.95 -12.85
C LEU A 19 2.86 0.14 -12.77
N PHE A 20 2.05 0.19 -11.71
CA PHE A 20 1.07 1.28 -11.53
C PHE A 20 1.72 2.66 -11.44
N VAL A 21 2.92 2.77 -10.85
CA VAL A 21 3.67 4.04 -10.81
C VAL A 21 4.15 4.41 -12.20
N GLU A 22 4.68 3.44 -12.94
CA GLU A 22 5.22 3.62 -14.29
C GLU A 22 4.10 4.00 -15.28
N ASP A 23 2.95 3.32 -15.20
CA ASP A 23 1.77 3.61 -16.01
C ASP A 23 1.22 5.02 -15.73
N ASP A 24 1.08 5.41 -14.46
CA ASP A 24 0.63 6.77 -14.11
C ASP A 24 1.57 7.84 -14.66
N LEU A 25 2.89 7.64 -14.52
CA LEU A 25 3.90 8.56 -15.05
C LEU A 25 3.84 8.64 -16.58
N ALA A 26 3.71 7.49 -17.26
CA ALA A 26 3.58 7.43 -18.72
C ALA A 26 2.30 8.13 -19.21
N ASN A 27 1.23 8.11 -18.41
CA ASN A 27 -0.02 8.81 -18.68
C ASN A 27 -0.02 10.28 -18.21
N GLY A 28 1.14 10.83 -17.82
CA GLY A 28 1.30 12.26 -17.51
C GLY A 28 0.88 12.68 -16.10
N VAL A 29 0.69 11.73 -15.18
CA VAL A 29 0.48 12.08 -13.76
C VAL A 29 1.76 12.68 -13.21
N SER A 30 1.69 13.94 -12.78
CA SER A 30 2.86 14.63 -12.23
C SER A 30 3.38 13.95 -10.95
N PRO A 31 4.70 13.69 -10.83
CA PRO A 31 5.31 13.17 -9.60
C PRO A 31 5.27 14.17 -8.44
N THR A 32 5.07 15.46 -8.72
CA THR A 32 4.92 16.50 -7.68
C THR A 32 3.49 16.63 -7.17
N ARG A 33 2.52 16.01 -7.86
CA ARG A 33 1.14 15.94 -7.38
C ARG A 33 1.08 15.08 -6.13
N GLY A 34 0.43 15.58 -5.09
CA GLY A 34 0.21 14.85 -3.85
C GLY A 34 -1.23 14.33 -3.72
N LEU A 35 -1.39 13.16 -3.11
CA LEU A 35 -2.68 12.61 -2.66
C LEU A 35 -2.58 12.18 -1.19
N TRP A 36 -3.70 12.25 -0.47
CA TRP A 36 -3.79 11.78 0.91
C TRP A 36 -3.82 10.25 0.98
N CYS A 37 -2.91 9.65 1.73
CA CYS A 37 -2.88 8.20 1.98
C CYS A 37 -3.55 7.87 3.33
N ASP A 38 -4.60 7.05 3.31
CA ASP A 38 -5.33 6.65 4.52
C ASP A 38 -4.49 5.85 5.52
N ALA A 39 -3.45 5.16 5.03
CA ALA A 39 -2.53 4.38 5.86
C ALA A 39 -1.41 5.25 6.44
N CYS A 40 -0.80 6.14 5.64
CA CYS A 40 0.25 7.03 6.12
C CYS A 40 -0.30 8.20 6.95
N GLU A 41 -1.56 8.57 6.77
CA GLU A 41 -2.21 9.77 7.34
C GLU A 41 -1.42 11.05 7.01
N ARG A 42 -0.92 11.12 5.76
CA ARG A 42 -0.23 12.28 5.19
C ARG A 42 -0.28 12.25 3.67
N VAL A 43 0.05 13.39 3.06
CA VAL A 43 0.22 13.52 1.61
C VAL A 43 1.43 12.71 1.12
N ARG A 44 1.25 11.98 0.01
CA ARG A 44 2.27 11.19 -0.68
C ARG A 44 2.19 11.43 -2.19
N PRO A 45 3.26 11.16 -2.96
CA PRO A 45 3.24 11.30 -4.43
C PRO A 45 2.10 10.53 -5.07
N ALA A 46 1.36 11.17 -5.96
CA ALA A 46 0.16 10.62 -6.60
C ALA A 46 0.41 9.38 -7.48
N PRO A 47 1.52 9.25 -8.23
CA PRO A 47 1.76 8.07 -9.07
C PRO A 47 1.71 6.75 -8.29
N GLY A 48 0.95 5.79 -8.83
CA GLY A 48 0.73 4.46 -8.26
C GLY A 48 -0.14 4.45 -7.01
N PHE A 49 -0.94 5.50 -6.75
CA PHE A 49 -1.98 5.45 -5.74
C PHE A 49 -3.05 4.44 -6.14
N ILE A 50 -3.45 3.59 -5.20
CA ILE A 50 -4.44 2.55 -5.44
C ILE A 50 -5.64 2.75 -4.55
N ARG A 51 -6.83 2.62 -5.17
CA ARG A 51 -8.11 2.69 -4.49
C ARG A 51 -8.64 1.28 -4.23
N TYR A 52 -8.87 0.96 -2.97
CA TYR A 52 -9.55 -0.24 -2.53
C TYR A 52 -10.89 0.17 -1.93
N GLU A 53 -12.00 -0.13 -2.61
CA GLU A 53 -13.34 0.29 -2.21
C GLU A 53 -13.44 1.82 -2.01
N GLN A 54 -13.67 2.27 -0.76
CA GLN A 54 -13.74 3.68 -0.36
C GLN A 54 -12.43 4.20 0.25
N ARG A 55 -11.36 3.40 0.22
CA ARG A 55 -10.05 3.75 0.78
C ARG A 55 -9.03 3.97 -0.32
N GLN A 56 -8.10 4.88 -0.10
CA GLN A 56 -6.99 5.10 -1.02
C GLN A 56 -5.66 5.13 -0.27
N VAL A 57 -4.65 4.51 -0.84
CA VAL A 57 -3.33 4.40 -0.24
C VAL A 57 -2.25 4.63 -1.28
N CYS A 58 -1.11 5.16 -0.84
CA CYS A 58 0.06 5.30 -1.70
C CYS A 58 0.60 3.93 -2.11
N ASN A 59 1.36 3.89 -3.21
CA ASN A 59 1.91 2.65 -3.75
C ASN A 59 2.64 1.78 -2.72
N ALA A 60 3.43 2.41 -1.84
CA ALA A 60 4.16 1.70 -0.78
C ALA A 60 3.21 0.98 0.21
N CYS A 61 2.15 1.67 0.65
CA CYS A 61 1.16 1.07 1.54
C CYS A 61 0.28 0.04 0.82
N ALA A 62 -0.04 0.27 -0.45
CA ALA A 62 -0.73 -0.72 -1.27
C ALA A 62 0.08 -2.01 -1.40
N THR A 63 1.40 -1.89 -1.61
CA THR A 63 2.32 -3.03 -1.74
C THR A 63 2.40 -3.83 -0.45
N GLU A 64 2.56 -3.16 0.68
CA GLU A 64 2.58 -3.81 1.99
C GLU A 64 1.23 -4.47 2.30
N TYR A 65 0.10 -3.83 1.96
CA TYR A 65 -1.22 -4.43 2.09
C TYR A 65 -1.34 -5.73 1.28
N GLU A 66 -0.97 -5.73 -0.01
CA GLU A 66 -1.06 -6.93 -0.85
C GLU A 66 -0.13 -8.04 -0.35
N ILE A 67 1.06 -7.70 0.17
CA ILE A 67 1.95 -8.68 0.83
C ILE A 67 1.28 -9.26 2.08
N GLN A 68 0.73 -8.44 2.97
CA GLN A 68 0.06 -8.92 4.19
C GLN A 68 -1.19 -9.74 3.87
N ARG A 69 -1.95 -9.35 2.85
CA ARG A 69 -3.12 -10.08 2.36
C ARG A 69 -2.74 -11.42 1.75
N ALA A 70 -1.70 -11.44 0.90
CA ALA A 70 -1.15 -12.68 0.35
C ALA A 70 -0.58 -13.58 1.44
N ARG A 71 0.00 -13.03 2.52
CA ARG A 71 0.38 -13.82 3.71
C ARG A 71 -0.83 -14.28 4.53
N GLY A 72 -2.05 -13.84 4.24
CA GLY A 72 -3.25 -14.18 5.02
C GLY A 72 -3.28 -13.53 6.41
N LEU A 73 -2.51 -12.45 6.63
CA LEU A 73 -2.47 -11.71 7.89
C LEU A 73 -3.62 -10.69 8.01
N VAL A 74 -4.13 -10.23 6.88
CA VAL A 74 -5.31 -9.36 6.77
C VAL A 74 -6.17 -9.86 5.62
N ARG A 75 -7.47 -9.65 5.71
CA ARG A 75 -8.46 -10.08 4.70
C ARG A 75 -9.02 -8.92 3.90
N SER A 76 -8.91 -7.70 4.41
CA SER A 76 -9.45 -6.50 3.80
C SER A 76 -8.57 -5.28 4.05
N ILE A 77 -8.76 -4.24 3.23
CA ILE A 77 -8.09 -2.95 3.43
C ILE A 77 -8.48 -2.33 4.79
N LYS A 78 -9.70 -2.56 5.25
CA LYS A 78 -10.17 -2.08 6.58
C LYS A 78 -9.35 -2.70 7.71
N GLU A 79 -9.15 -4.02 7.68
CA GLU A 79 -8.33 -4.72 8.68
C GLU A 79 -6.88 -4.21 8.68
N TYR A 80 -6.30 -4.04 7.49
CA TYR A 80 -4.95 -3.47 7.34
C TYR A 80 -4.81 -2.07 7.95
N LEU A 81 -5.75 -1.17 7.65
CA LEU A 81 -5.73 0.19 8.19
C LEU A 81 -5.89 0.20 9.71
N THR A 82 -6.78 -0.64 10.26
CA THR A 82 -6.93 -0.80 11.71
C THR A 82 -5.62 -1.27 12.35
N ALA A 83 -4.96 -2.27 11.76
CA ALA A 83 -3.70 -2.81 12.27
C ALA A 83 -2.57 -1.78 12.25
N ILE A 84 -2.47 -0.96 11.20
CA ILE A 84 -1.46 0.11 11.12
C ILE A 84 -1.68 1.19 12.17
N ARG A 85 -2.93 1.61 12.37
CA ARG A 85 -3.26 2.62 13.38
C ARG A 85 -2.96 2.11 14.80
N ALA A 86 -3.29 0.85 15.08
CA ALA A 86 -2.97 0.24 16.37
C ALA A 86 -1.47 0.23 16.66
N ARG A 87 -0.63 -0.17 15.68
CA ARG A 87 0.84 -0.15 15.83
C ARG A 87 1.37 1.26 16.10
N ARG A 88 0.92 2.25 15.33
CA ARG A 88 1.33 3.65 15.49
C ARG A 88 0.96 4.22 16.86
N ASN A 89 -0.23 3.91 17.36
CA ASN A 89 -0.66 4.38 18.67
C ASN A 89 0.15 3.74 19.80
N ALA A 90 0.61 2.49 19.64
CA ALA A 90 1.47 1.83 20.61
C ALA A 90 2.91 2.39 20.61
N GLU A 91 3.35 2.97 19.49
CA GLU A 91 4.67 3.60 19.32
C GLU A 91 4.68 5.09 19.71
N ARG A 92 3.51 5.67 20.06
CA ARG A 92 3.41 7.07 20.46
C ARG A 92 3.70 7.19 21.97
N PRO A 93 4.69 7.99 22.39
CA PRO A 93 5.04 8.18 23.79
C PRO A 93 3.93 8.87 24.60
#